data_AF-A0A535S4Y4-F1
#
_entry.id   AF-A0A535S4Y4-F1
#
_cell.length_a   1.000
_cell.length_b   1.000
_cell.length_c   1.000
_cell.angle_alpha   90.00
_cell.angle_beta   90.00
_cell.angle_gamma   90.00
#
_symmetry.space_group_name_H-M   'P 1'
#
loop_
_entity.id
_entity.type
_entity.pdbx_description
1 polymer ?
#
loop_
_entity_poly.entity_id
_entity_poly.type
_entity_poly.pdbx_seq_one_letter_code
_entity_poly.pdbx_strand_id
1 'polypeptide(L)'
;MKPLILCAALVLAVAGCADDPVAAMAFDAAPVAAAGATAVHQPSPKVEELVAPIALYPDVLVAQVLAAATQPADLVHAKLWLDAYHGASAGELAQAVDGQSWDPQVKALTLLPPVLAALNRNFAWTTALGEAYASEPAEVLRAVQAVRREAQAAGKLASTSEQHVSAVDDSILIEPADPQLVYLPGAAVLDIGPFERFAWGWHSWQVDWQHGAVMYQDAPYLAKAD
;
A
#
# COMPACT_ATOMS: atom_id res chain seq x y z
N MET A 1 16.48 76.78 -9.29
CA MET A 1 17.90 76.84 -8.85
C MET A 1 18.67 75.80 -9.64
N LYS A 2 19.65 76.28 -10.40
CA LYS A 2 20.63 75.63 -11.30
C LYS A 2 21.99 76.22 -10.82
N PRO A 3 23.16 75.83 -11.32
CA PRO A 3 23.78 74.51 -11.58
C PRO A 3 25.26 74.50 -11.08
N LEU A 4 26.06 73.48 -11.42
CA LEU A 4 27.47 73.51 -11.92
C LEU A 4 28.11 72.12 -11.69
N ILE A 5 28.47 71.29 -12.69
CA ILE A 5 29.48 71.40 -13.78
C ILE A 5 30.91 71.15 -13.27
N LEU A 6 31.66 70.18 -13.84
CA LEU A 6 32.77 70.40 -14.79
C LEU A 6 33.65 69.14 -15.08
N CYS A 7 33.70 68.77 -16.38
CA CYS A 7 34.78 68.28 -17.28
C CYS A 7 35.80 67.17 -16.87
N ALA A 8 36.48 66.45 -17.78
CA ALA A 8 36.87 66.70 -19.18
C ALA A 8 37.12 65.39 -19.98
N ALA A 9 36.70 65.33 -21.26
CA ALA A 9 37.51 65.34 -22.52
C ALA A 9 38.17 63.98 -22.91
N LEU A 10 37.72 63.34 -23.99
CA LEU A 10 38.18 63.43 -25.42
C LEU A 10 39.50 62.65 -25.66
N VAL A 11 39.57 61.63 -26.54
CA VAL A 11 39.98 61.72 -27.97
C VAL A 11 39.82 60.35 -28.69
N LEU A 12 39.57 60.44 -30.01
CA LEU A 12 39.36 59.44 -31.07
C LEU A 12 40.48 58.39 -31.28
N ALA A 13 40.10 57.21 -31.81
CA ALA A 13 40.86 56.46 -32.82
C ALA A 13 39.92 55.60 -33.69
N VAL A 14 40.36 55.36 -34.93
CA VAL A 14 39.59 55.11 -36.16
C VAL A 14 39.62 53.62 -36.58
N ALA A 15 38.64 53.23 -37.40
CA ALA A 15 38.73 52.30 -38.54
C ALA A 15 38.81 50.79 -38.28
N GLY A 16 37.88 50.05 -38.92
CA GLY A 16 38.04 48.63 -39.20
C GLY A 16 36.73 47.95 -39.58
N CYS A 17 36.46 47.82 -40.87
CA CYS A 17 35.34 47.11 -41.46
C CYS A 17 35.40 45.60 -41.18
N ALA A 18 34.25 44.97 -40.93
CA ALA A 18 33.82 43.73 -41.59
C ALA A 18 32.45 43.29 -41.03
N ASP A 19 31.47 43.22 -41.93
CA ASP A 19 30.19 42.54 -41.75
C ASP A 19 30.40 41.03 -41.62
N ASP A 20 30.11 40.45 -40.46
CA ASP A 20 29.90 39.01 -40.32
C ASP A 20 28.40 38.72 -40.24
N PRO A 21 27.83 37.89 -41.14
CA PRO A 21 26.44 37.49 -41.05
C PRO A 21 26.28 36.47 -39.91
N VAL A 22 25.59 36.85 -38.84
CA VAL A 22 25.12 35.89 -37.85
C VAL A 22 24.14 34.94 -38.53
N ALA A 23 24.59 33.72 -38.75
CA ALA A 23 23.78 32.62 -39.25
C ALA A 23 22.57 32.43 -38.33
N ALA A 24 21.38 32.60 -38.89
CA ALA A 24 20.13 32.23 -38.25
C ALA A 24 20.11 30.71 -38.05
N MET A 25 20.21 30.25 -36.79
CA MET A 25 19.93 28.87 -36.44
C MET A 25 18.43 28.64 -36.59
N ALA A 26 18.04 27.98 -37.68
CA ALA A 26 16.73 27.35 -37.81
C ALA A 26 16.64 26.23 -36.77
N PHE A 27 15.74 26.38 -35.79
CA PHE A 27 15.31 25.27 -34.96
C PHE A 27 14.37 24.41 -35.80
N ASP A 28 14.87 23.25 -36.23
CA ASP A 28 14.05 22.19 -36.81
C ASP A 28 13.13 21.65 -35.70
N ALA A 29 11.84 21.99 -35.76
CA ALA A 29 10.85 21.47 -34.85
C ALA A 29 10.56 20.01 -35.21
N ALA A 30 11.33 19.10 -34.61
CA ALA A 30 11.06 17.67 -34.69
C ALA A 30 9.63 17.38 -34.21
N PRO A 31 8.87 16.50 -34.90
CA PRO A 31 7.52 16.16 -34.50
C PRO A 31 7.55 15.50 -33.11
N VAL A 32 6.84 16.12 -32.15
CA VAL A 32 6.57 15.52 -30.84
C VAL A 32 5.74 14.26 -31.09
N ALA A 33 6.40 13.10 -31.00
CA ALA A 33 5.72 11.83 -30.93
C ALA A 33 4.74 11.88 -29.75
N ALA A 34 3.45 11.71 -30.04
CA ALA A 34 2.43 11.55 -29.02
C ALA A 34 2.84 10.41 -28.10
N ALA A 35 3.07 10.74 -26.82
CA ALA A 35 3.31 9.77 -25.77
C ALA A 35 2.15 8.77 -25.78
N GLY A 36 2.48 7.49 -25.97
CA GLY A 36 1.53 6.41 -26.06
C GLY A 36 0.65 6.33 -24.81
N ALA A 37 -0.59 5.86 -25.01
CA ALA A 37 -1.45 5.39 -23.94
C ALA A 37 -0.64 4.50 -23.00
N THR A 38 -0.62 4.85 -21.71
CA THR A 38 -0.08 4.00 -20.65
C THR A 38 -0.78 2.64 -20.71
N ALA A 39 -0.09 1.63 -21.23
CA ALA A 39 -0.55 0.26 -21.12
C ALA A 39 -0.69 -0.04 -19.62
N VAL A 40 -1.89 -0.43 -19.18
CA VAL A 40 -2.13 -0.88 -17.81
C VAL A 40 -1.18 -2.05 -17.56
N HIS A 41 -0.20 -1.83 -16.68
CA HIS A 41 0.76 -2.85 -16.31
C HIS A 41 0.02 -3.98 -15.58
N GLN A 42 -0.17 -5.11 -16.25
CA GLN A 42 -0.77 -6.29 -15.66
C GLN A 42 0.22 -6.90 -14.67
N PRO A 43 -0.22 -7.28 -13.47
CA PRO A 43 0.63 -7.97 -12.51
C PRO A 43 1.06 -9.33 -13.06
N SER A 44 2.18 -9.86 -12.58
CA SER A 44 2.63 -11.17 -13.01
C SER A 44 1.70 -12.29 -12.48
N PRO A 45 1.42 -13.36 -13.26
CA PRO A 45 0.58 -14.47 -12.80
C PRO A 45 1.08 -15.13 -11.51
N LYS A 46 2.40 -15.09 -11.27
CA LYS A 46 3.01 -15.60 -10.05
C LYS A 46 2.62 -14.77 -8.83
N VAL A 47 2.55 -13.44 -8.95
CA VAL A 47 2.12 -12.57 -7.85
C VAL A 47 0.61 -12.69 -7.64
N GLU A 48 -0.19 -12.87 -8.70
CA GLU A 48 -1.62 -13.20 -8.58
C GLU A 48 -1.85 -14.50 -7.79
N GLU A 49 -1.11 -15.58 -8.11
CA GLU A 49 -1.17 -16.84 -7.37
C GLU A 49 -0.77 -16.65 -5.90
N LEU A 50 0.26 -15.84 -5.66
CA LEU A 50 0.77 -15.56 -4.32
C LEU A 50 -0.28 -14.85 -3.43
N VAL A 51 -1.03 -13.89 -3.98
CA VAL A 51 -2.03 -13.12 -3.22
C VAL A 51 -3.41 -13.78 -3.19
N ALA A 52 -3.68 -14.76 -4.05
CA ALA A 52 -5.00 -15.40 -4.17
C ALA A 52 -5.63 -15.85 -2.83
N PRO A 53 -4.89 -16.42 -1.85
CA PRO A 53 -5.46 -16.83 -0.57
C PRO A 53 -6.05 -15.69 0.28
N ILE A 54 -5.59 -14.45 0.06
CA ILE A 54 -6.00 -13.27 0.85
C ILE A 54 -6.79 -12.26 0.01
N ALA A 55 -6.82 -12.41 -1.31
CA ALA A 55 -7.37 -11.40 -2.21
C ALA A 55 -8.85 -11.08 -1.97
N LEU A 56 -9.61 -12.04 -1.41
CA LEU A 56 -11.04 -11.86 -1.09
C LEU A 56 -11.31 -11.51 0.37
N TYR A 57 -10.26 -11.23 1.16
CA TYR A 57 -10.44 -10.68 2.49
C TYR A 57 -10.87 -9.21 2.42
N PRO A 58 -11.49 -8.69 3.49
CA PRO A 58 -11.69 -7.25 3.63
C PRO A 58 -10.38 -6.48 3.53
N ASP A 59 -10.44 -5.27 2.98
CA ASP A 59 -9.25 -4.47 2.66
C ASP A 59 -8.34 -4.24 3.87
N VAL A 60 -8.94 -3.99 5.03
CA VAL A 60 -8.20 -3.83 6.30
C VAL A 60 -7.41 -5.09 6.68
N LEU A 61 -7.98 -6.27 6.47
CA LEU A 61 -7.29 -7.52 6.77
C LEU A 61 -6.19 -7.81 5.73
N VAL A 62 -6.42 -7.47 4.46
CA VAL A 62 -5.36 -7.54 3.43
C VAL A 62 -4.18 -6.65 3.84
N ALA A 63 -4.45 -5.41 4.26
CA ALA A 63 -3.43 -4.48 4.74
C ALA A 63 -2.60 -5.07 5.90
N GLN A 64 -3.27 -5.57 6.94
CA GLN A 64 -2.62 -6.15 8.11
C GLN A 64 -1.79 -7.39 7.75
N VAL A 65 -2.31 -8.28 6.90
CA VAL A 65 -1.59 -9.49 6.48
C VAL A 65 -0.36 -9.16 5.64
N LEU A 66 -0.47 -8.23 4.68
CA LEU A 66 0.66 -7.80 3.86
C LEU A 66 1.76 -7.14 4.71
N ALA A 67 1.37 -6.22 5.59
CA ALA A 67 2.31 -5.59 6.52
C ALA A 67 2.96 -6.63 7.44
N ALA A 68 2.21 -7.61 7.93
CA ALA A 68 2.71 -8.62 8.86
C ALA A 68 3.64 -9.63 8.19
N ALA A 69 3.39 -9.96 6.92
CA ALA A 69 4.23 -10.85 6.15
C ALA A 69 5.66 -10.32 5.99
N THR A 70 5.87 -9.00 6.09
CA THR A 70 7.21 -8.38 6.12
C THR A 70 7.97 -8.62 7.44
N GLN A 71 7.31 -9.16 8.46
CA GLN A 71 7.86 -9.45 9.79
C GLN A 71 7.64 -10.93 10.18
N PRO A 72 8.16 -11.91 9.41
CA PRO A 72 7.81 -13.32 9.58
C PRO A 72 8.30 -13.90 10.93
N ALA A 73 9.42 -13.43 11.48
CA ALA A 73 9.91 -13.87 12.78
C ALA A 73 8.97 -13.45 13.93
N ASP A 74 8.46 -12.22 13.88
CA ASP A 74 7.50 -11.72 14.86
C ASP A 74 6.17 -12.47 14.80
N LEU A 75 5.76 -12.97 13.63
CA LEU A 75 4.58 -13.83 13.53
C LEU A 75 4.73 -15.16 14.26
N VAL A 76 5.96 -15.71 14.31
CA VAL A 76 6.25 -16.92 15.10
C VAL A 76 6.15 -16.61 16.60
N HIS A 77 6.76 -15.50 17.04
CA HIS A 77 6.67 -15.07 18.44
C HIS A 77 5.24 -14.79 18.88
N ALA A 78 4.46 -14.09 18.04
CA ALA A 78 3.06 -13.80 18.30
C ALA A 78 2.20 -15.08 18.40
N LYS A 79 2.48 -16.08 17.56
CA LYS A 79 1.75 -17.36 17.60
C LYS A 79 2.07 -18.15 18.87
N LEU A 80 3.35 -18.22 19.25
CA LEU A 80 3.77 -18.88 20.50
C LEU A 80 3.17 -18.18 21.72
N TRP A 81 3.15 -16.86 21.71
CA TRP A 81 2.49 -16.07 22.75
C TRP A 81 1.00 -16.39 22.80
N LEU A 82 0.29 -16.36 21.67
CA LEU A 82 -1.15 -16.64 21.64
C LEU A 82 -1.49 -18.05 22.16
N ASP A 83 -0.66 -19.05 21.87
CA ASP A 83 -0.83 -20.41 22.38
C ASP A 83 -0.72 -20.49 23.91
N ALA A 84 0.09 -19.62 24.53
CA ALA A 84 0.19 -19.53 25.98
C ALA A 84 -1.07 -18.90 26.64
N TYR A 85 -1.88 -18.16 25.87
CA TYR A 85 -3.12 -17.51 26.30
C TYR A 85 -4.38 -18.29 25.90
N HIS A 86 -4.27 -19.61 25.79
CA HIS A 86 -5.42 -20.47 25.45
C HIS A 86 -6.63 -20.19 26.36
N GLY A 87 -7.80 -19.97 25.75
CA GLY A 87 -9.05 -19.72 26.47
C GLY A 87 -9.25 -18.29 26.97
N ALA A 88 -8.29 -17.37 26.78
CA ALA A 88 -8.50 -15.96 27.04
C ALA A 88 -9.57 -15.37 26.10
N SER A 89 -10.39 -14.48 26.63
CA SER A 89 -11.33 -13.69 25.83
C SER A 89 -10.58 -12.72 24.91
N ALA A 90 -11.24 -12.26 23.84
CA ALA A 90 -10.65 -11.27 22.95
C ALA A 90 -10.29 -9.96 23.66
N GLY A 91 -11.06 -9.55 24.68
CA GLY A 91 -10.76 -8.37 25.49
C GLY A 91 -9.50 -8.53 26.35
N GLU A 92 -9.28 -9.71 26.94
CA GLU A 92 -8.08 -10.05 27.71
C GLU A 92 -6.85 -10.11 26.81
N LEU A 93 -6.96 -10.78 25.65
CA LEU A 93 -5.90 -10.82 24.64
C LEU A 93 -5.53 -9.41 24.18
N ALA A 94 -6.53 -8.57 23.89
CA ALA A 94 -6.30 -7.22 23.40
C ALA A 94 -5.56 -6.36 24.44
N GLN A 95 -5.91 -6.51 25.72
CA GLN A 95 -5.22 -5.82 26.81
C GLN A 95 -3.78 -6.32 27.01
N ALA A 96 -3.55 -7.62 26.86
CA ALA A 96 -2.25 -8.23 27.06
C ALA A 96 -1.28 -7.97 25.89
N VAL A 97 -1.80 -7.97 24.65
CA VAL A 97 -0.98 -7.72 23.45
C VAL A 97 -0.57 -6.25 23.32
N ASP A 98 -1.37 -5.32 23.86
CA ASP A 98 -1.06 -3.89 23.82
C ASP A 98 0.32 -3.57 24.43
N GLY A 99 0.71 -4.30 25.49
CA GLY A 99 2.02 -4.18 26.14
C GLY A 99 3.20 -4.86 25.42
N GLN A 100 2.98 -5.56 24.31
CA GLN A 100 4.06 -6.15 23.53
C GLN A 100 4.79 -5.09 22.70
N SER A 101 6.07 -5.32 22.40
CA SER A 101 6.89 -4.41 21.58
C SER A 101 6.73 -4.60 20.07
N TRP A 102 5.89 -5.55 19.65
CA TRP A 102 5.69 -5.87 18.24
C TRP A 102 5.07 -4.71 17.45
N ASP A 103 5.26 -4.77 16.14
CA ASP A 103 4.63 -3.84 15.22
C ASP A 103 3.08 -3.96 15.26
N PRO A 104 2.36 -2.87 14.94
CA PRO A 104 0.90 -2.79 15.12
C PRO A 104 0.11 -3.93 14.44
N GLN A 105 0.54 -4.38 13.26
CA GLN A 105 -0.12 -5.46 12.51
C GLN A 105 0.09 -6.82 13.17
N VAL A 106 1.26 -7.05 13.77
CA VAL A 106 1.54 -8.30 14.49
C VAL A 106 0.67 -8.36 15.73
N LYS A 107 0.51 -7.23 16.45
CA LYS A 107 -0.45 -7.12 17.56
C LYS A 107 -1.87 -7.44 17.10
N ALA A 108 -2.32 -6.82 16.00
CA ALA A 108 -3.65 -7.04 15.45
C ALA A 108 -3.91 -8.53 15.13
N LEU A 109 -2.96 -9.22 14.50
CA LEU A 109 -3.15 -10.62 14.13
C LEU A 109 -3.27 -11.57 15.33
N THR A 110 -2.84 -11.21 16.54
CA THR A 110 -3.07 -12.05 17.74
C THR A 110 -4.55 -12.17 18.11
N LEU A 111 -5.35 -11.17 17.75
CA LEU A 111 -6.80 -11.19 17.89
C LEU A 111 -7.50 -11.88 16.71
N LEU A 112 -6.74 -12.39 15.74
CA LEU A 112 -7.21 -13.17 14.59
C LEU A 112 -6.57 -14.57 14.59
N PRO A 113 -6.82 -15.43 15.60
CA PRO A 113 -6.11 -16.72 15.74
C PRO A 113 -6.09 -17.59 14.49
N PRO A 114 -7.19 -17.74 13.71
CA PRO A 114 -7.17 -18.53 12.48
C PRO A 114 -6.22 -17.98 11.42
N VAL A 115 -6.14 -16.65 11.26
CA VAL A 115 -5.26 -15.98 10.29
C VAL A 115 -3.80 -16.12 10.72
N LEU A 116 -3.49 -15.82 11.99
CA LEU A 116 -2.15 -15.96 12.52
C LEU A 116 -1.65 -17.41 12.44
N ALA A 117 -2.52 -18.38 12.69
CA ALA A 117 -2.21 -19.80 12.53
C ALA A 117 -1.96 -20.20 11.07
N ALA A 118 -2.71 -19.64 10.12
CA ALA A 118 -2.49 -19.90 8.69
C ALA A 118 -1.14 -19.33 8.21
N LEU A 119 -0.80 -18.11 8.62
CA LEU A 119 0.49 -17.47 8.29
C LEU A 119 1.67 -18.27 8.84
N ASN A 120 1.57 -18.80 10.05
CA ASN A 120 2.62 -19.63 10.66
C ASN A 120 2.73 -21.03 10.04
N ARG A 121 1.59 -21.65 9.70
CA ARG A 121 1.57 -22.98 9.08
C ARG A 121 2.14 -22.96 7.66
N ASN A 122 1.90 -21.89 6.92
CA ASN A 122 2.38 -21.71 5.55
C ASN A 122 3.57 -20.74 5.51
N PHE A 123 4.56 -20.93 6.39
CA PHE A 123 5.63 -19.97 6.60
C PHE A 123 6.39 -19.57 5.33
N ALA A 124 6.71 -20.52 4.45
CA ALA A 124 7.38 -20.23 3.18
C ALA A 124 6.54 -19.32 2.25
N TRP A 125 5.21 -19.51 2.22
CA TRP A 125 4.30 -18.62 1.47
C TRP A 125 4.25 -17.24 2.12
N THR A 126 4.17 -17.17 3.46
CA THR A 126 4.18 -15.91 4.20
C THR A 126 5.45 -15.11 3.93
N THR A 127 6.63 -15.75 3.96
CA THR A 127 7.90 -15.10 3.61
C THR A 127 7.90 -14.59 2.18
N ALA A 128 7.47 -15.41 1.21
CA ALA A 128 7.40 -14.99 -0.19
C ALA A 128 6.44 -13.81 -0.40
N LEU A 129 5.29 -13.80 0.29
CA LEU A 129 4.32 -12.70 0.28
C LEU A 129 4.94 -11.42 0.83
N GLY A 130 5.65 -11.51 1.96
CA GLY A 130 6.35 -10.40 2.58
C GLY A 130 7.45 -9.82 1.70
N GLU A 131 8.29 -10.67 1.10
CA GLU A 131 9.35 -10.27 0.17
C GLU A 131 8.78 -9.58 -1.07
N ALA A 132 7.71 -10.13 -1.65
CA ALA A 132 7.03 -9.51 -2.80
C ALA A 132 6.47 -8.14 -2.45
N TYR A 133 5.79 -8.01 -1.31
CA TYR A 133 5.22 -6.75 -0.87
C TYR A 133 6.30 -5.71 -0.51
N ALA A 134 7.38 -6.11 0.16
CA ALA A 134 8.49 -5.22 0.48
C ALA A 134 9.23 -4.71 -0.76
N SER A 135 9.28 -5.52 -1.83
CA SER A 135 9.98 -5.17 -3.07
C SER A 135 9.14 -4.31 -3.99
N GLU A 136 7.89 -4.70 -4.24
CA GLU A 136 7.01 -4.08 -5.24
C GLU A 136 5.55 -3.96 -4.71
N PRO A 137 5.28 -3.09 -3.70
CA PRO A 137 3.95 -2.95 -3.08
C PRO A 137 2.82 -2.75 -4.10
N ALA A 138 3.05 -1.89 -5.10
CA ALA A 138 2.07 -1.58 -6.12
C ALA A 138 1.77 -2.77 -7.06
N GLU A 139 2.75 -3.64 -7.34
CA GLU A 139 2.49 -4.87 -8.12
C GLU A 139 1.61 -5.84 -7.33
N VAL A 140 1.91 -6.04 -6.04
CA VAL A 140 1.13 -6.92 -5.16
C VAL A 140 -0.31 -6.45 -5.04
N LEU A 141 -0.55 -5.16 -4.84
CA LEU A 141 -1.92 -4.63 -4.72
C LEU A 141 -2.67 -4.66 -6.06
N ARG A 142 -1.98 -4.45 -7.20
CA ARG A 142 -2.59 -4.68 -8.52
C ARG A 142 -2.98 -6.15 -8.72
N ALA A 143 -2.17 -7.08 -8.25
CA ALA A 143 -2.47 -8.52 -8.30
C ALA A 143 -3.71 -8.87 -7.48
N VAL A 144 -3.87 -8.29 -6.28
CA VAL A 144 -5.10 -8.46 -5.49
C VAL A 144 -6.32 -7.98 -6.29
N GLN A 145 -6.24 -6.82 -6.93
CA GLN A 145 -7.33 -6.30 -7.77
C GLN A 145 -7.59 -7.16 -9.01
N ALA A 146 -6.57 -7.76 -9.62
CA ALA A 146 -6.73 -8.70 -10.72
C ALA A 146 -7.53 -9.94 -10.29
N VAL A 147 -7.16 -10.56 -9.16
CA VAL A 147 -7.88 -11.70 -8.59
C VAL A 147 -9.33 -11.33 -8.21
N ARG A 148 -9.55 -10.14 -7.63
CA ARG A 148 -10.91 -9.65 -7.32
C ARG A 148 -11.76 -9.48 -8.57
N ARG A 149 -11.22 -8.90 -9.64
CA ARG A 149 -11.92 -8.75 -10.92
C ARG A 149 -12.27 -10.11 -11.54
N GLU A 150 -11.35 -11.07 -11.50
CA GLU A 150 -11.62 -12.43 -11.96
C GLU A 150 -12.75 -13.08 -11.14
N ALA A 151 -12.69 -12.97 -9.81
CA ALA A 151 -13.72 -13.51 -8.92
C ALA A 151 -15.09 -12.86 -9.16
N GLN A 152 -15.13 -11.54 -9.41
CA GLN A 152 -16.36 -10.82 -9.73
C GLN A 152 -16.93 -11.25 -11.08
N ALA A 153 -16.10 -11.36 -12.11
CA ALA A 153 -16.50 -11.86 -13.43
C ALA A 153 -17.02 -13.31 -13.38
N ALA A 154 -16.47 -14.13 -12.49
CA ALA A 154 -16.93 -15.49 -12.23
C ALA A 154 -18.18 -15.58 -11.32
N GLY A 155 -18.72 -14.45 -10.85
CA GLY A 155 -19.87 -14.42 -9.92
C GLY A 155 -19.56 -14.94 -8.51
N LYS A 156 -18.28 -15.02 -8.14
CA LYS A 156 -17.80 -15.47 -6.81
C LYS A 156 -17.57 -14.33 -5.83
N LEU A 157 -17.58 -13.08 -6.32
CA LEU A 157 -17.44 -11.88 -5.50
C LEU A 157 -18.64 -10.96 -5.74
N ALA A 158 -19.45 -10.79 -4.70
CA ALA A 158 -20.62 -9.92 -4.68
C ALA A 158 -20.91 -9.48 -3.24
N SER A 159 -21.70 -8.41 -3.07
CA SER A 159 -22.23 -8.01 -1.77
C SER A 159 -23.18 -9.08 -1.24
N THR A 160 -23.10 -9.37 0.05
CA THR A 160 -23.94 -10.33 0.77
C THR A 160 -24.37 -9.75 2.13
N SER A 161 -24.96 -10.54 3.01
CA SER A 161 -25.21 -10.15 4.40
C SER A 161 -23.93 -9.98 5.23
N GLU A 162 -22.83 -10.54 4.76
CA GLU A 162 -21.55 -10.61 5.48
C GLU A 162 -20.56 -9.53 5.03
N GLN A 163 -20.63 -9.10 3.76
CA GLN A 163 -19.69 -8.16 3.17
C GLN A 163 -20.38 -7.20 2.20
N HIS A 164 -19.83 -5.99 2.10
CA HIS A 164 -20.15 -5.02 1.07
C HIS A 164 -19.03 -4.99 0.03
N VAL A 165 -19.39 -5.19 -1.24
CA VAL A 165 -18.50 -5.10 -2.39
C VAL A 165 -18.89 -3.89 -3.23
N SER A 166 -17.96 -2.95 -3.40
CA SER A 166 -18.18 -1.75 -4.20
C SER A 166 -17.02 -1.50 -5.15
N ALA A 167 -17.31 -0.81 -6.25
CA ALA A 167 -16.28 -0.26 -7.13
C ALA A 167 -16.09 1.23 -6.81
N VAL A 168 -14.85 1.63 -6.53
CA VAL A 168 -14.44 3.04 -6.42
C VAL A 168 -13.30 3.24 -7.40
N ASP A 169 -13.52 4.14 -8.36
CA ASP A 169 -12.68 4.28 -9.55
C ASP A 169 -12.49 2.91 -10.26
N ASP A 170 -11.25 2.46 -10.43
CA ASP A 170 -10.88 1.18 -11.04
C ASP A 170 -10.60 0.06 -10.00
N SER A 171 -10.93 0.29 -8.73
CA SER A 171 -10.66 -0.64 -7.62
C SER A 171 -11.94 -1.24 -7.05
N ILE A 172 -11.89 -2.54 -6.74
CA ILE A 172 -12.93 -3.25 -6.01
C ILE A 172 -12.56 -3.22 -4.53
N LEU A 173 -13.46 -2.68 -3.70
CA LEU A 173 -13.33 -2.63 -2.25
C LEU A 173 -14.17 -3.74 -1.63
N ILE A 174 -13.63 -4.36 -0.58
CA ILE A 174 -14.35 -5.34 0.23
C ILE A 174 -14.33 -4.85 1.68
N GLU A 175 -15.52 -4.60 2.21
CA GLU A 175 -15.71 -4.14 3.58
C GLU A 175 -16.65 -5.11 4.32
N PRO A 176 -16.48 -5.29 5.64
CA PRO A 176 -17.48 -5.99 6.44
C PRO A 176 -18.84 -5.28 6.34
N ALA A 177 -19.93 -6.04 6.18
CA ALA A 177 -21.27 -5.45 6.19
C ALA A 177 -21.67 -4.98 7.60
N ASP A 178 -21.21 -5.69 8.63
CA ASP A 178 -21.27 -5.28 10.02
C ASP A 178 -19.88 -4.76 10.43
N PRO A 179 -19.75 -3.50 10.90
CA PRO A 179 -18.46 -2.92 11.27
C PRO A 179 -17.79 -3.63 12.45
N GLN A 180 -18.48 -4.54 13.14
CA GLN A 180 -17.94 -5.32 14.26
C GLN A 180 -17.68 -6.78 13.92
N LEU A 181 -18.09 -7.27 12.74
CA LEU A 181 -17.98 -8.69 12.38
C LEU A 181 -17.34 -8.91 11.01
N VAL A 182 -16.24 -9.65 10.99
CA VAL A 182 -15.56 -10.07 9.77
C VAL A 182 -15.87 -11.52 9.47
N TYR A 183 -16.28 -11.79 8.24
CA TYR A 183 -16.53 -13.14 7.74
C TYR A 183 -15.39 -13.53 6.80
N LEU A 184 -14.66 -14.59 7.15
CA LEU A 184 -13.60 -15.12 6.32
C LEU A 184 -14.10 -16.30 5.48
N PRO A 185 -13.72 -16.38 4.18
CA PRO A 185 -14.07 -17.52 3.33
C PRO A 185 -13.69 -18.85 3.99
N GLY A 186 -14.69 -19.71 4.26
CA GLY A 186 -14.48 -21.04 4.83
C GLY A 186 -14.08 -21.09 6.31
N ALA A 187 -14.22 -19.99 7.06
CA ALA A 187 -13.86 -19.91 8.48
C ALA A 187 -14.97 -19.30 9.36
N ALA A 188 -14.73 -19.27 10.67
CA ALA A 188 -15.65 -18.70 11.65
C ALA A 188 -15.70 -17.16 11.56
N VAL A 189 -16.83 -16.59 12.01
CA VAL A 189 -17.02 -15.14 12.16
C VAL A 189 -16.05 -14.60 13.21
N LEU A 190 -15.44 -13.45 12.93
CA LEU A 190 -14.48 -12.78 13.79
C LEU A 190 -15.07 -11.48 14.33
N ASP A 191 -15.09 -11.34 15.65
CA ASP A 191 -15.46 -10.10 16.33
C ASP A 191 -14.28 -9.12 16.34
N ILE A 192 -14.43 -7.99 15.65
CA ILE A 192 -13.42 -6.93 15.55
C ILE A 192 -13.64 -5.78 16.54
N GLY A 193 -14.73 -5.80 17.31
CA GLY A 193 -15.00 -4.84 18.39
C GLY A 193 -13.83 -4.63 19.37
N PRO A 194 -13.12 -5.70 19.81
CA PRO A 194 -11.96 -5.58 20.69
C PRO A 194 -10.80 -4.75 20.13
N PHE A 195 -10.69 -4.62 18.80
CA PHE A 195 -9.64 -3.86 18.13
C PHE A 195 -9.92 -2.36 18.11
N GLU A 196 -11.20 -1.96 18.11
CA GLU A 196 -11.61 -0.60 17.77
C GLU A 196 -11.02 0.47 18.69
N ARG A 197 -10.77 0.11 19.96
CA ARG A 197 -10.24 1.01 21.00
C ARG A 197 -8.72 1.20 20.96
N PHE A 198 -8.00 0.40 20.17
CA PHE A 198 -6.55 0.43 20.15
C PHE A 198 -6.02 1.12 18.91
N ALA A 199 -4.99 1.94 19.08
CA ALA A 199 -4.34 2.65 17.98
C ALA A 199 -3.64 1.73 16.96
N TRP A 200 -3.40 0.47 17.31
CA TRP A 200 -2.89 -0.56 16.40
C TRP A 200 -4.00 -1.38 15.71
N GLY A 201 -5.26 -1.17 16.11
CA GLY A 201 -6.41 -1.98 15.73
C GLY A 201 -7.01 -1.61 14.37
N TRP A 202 -8.15 -2.24 14.06
CA TRP A 202 -8.81 -2.27 12.74
C TRP A 202 -8.88 -0.93 12.02
N HIS A 203 -9.37 0.11 12.69
CA HIS A 203 -9.57 1.45 12.10
C HIS A 203 -8.28 2.20 11.72
N SER A 204 -7.13 1.72 12.20
CA SER A 204 -5.84 2.37 11.92
C SER A 204 -5.20 1.89 10.62
N TRP A 205 -5.84 0.98 9.90
CA TRP A 205 -5.31 0.34 8.69
C TRP A 205 -6.21 0.59 7.48
N GLN A 206 -5.59 0.88 6.33
CA GLN A 206 -6.28 1.04 5.05
C GLN A 206 -5.39 0.56 3.91
N VAL A 207 -5.97 0.41 2.71
CA VAL A 207 -5.22 0.22 1.47
C VAL A 207 -5.46 1.41 0.57
N ASP A 208 -4.41 2.13 0.20
CA ASP A 208 -4.43 3.10 -0.87
C ASP A 208 -4.25 2.35 -2.20
N TRP A 209 -5.38 1.93 -2.79
CA TRP A 209 -5.39 1.21 -4.05
C TRP A 209 -4.88 2.04 -5.23
N GLN A 210 -5.01 3.38 -5.16
CA GLN A 210 -4.61 4.28 -6.23
C GLN A 210 -3.10 4.45 -6.28
N HIS A 211 -2.46 4.64 -5.12
CA HIS A 211 -1.02 4.81 -5.03
C HIS A 211 -0.26 3.52 -4.73
N GLY A 212 -0.97 2.42 -4.50
CA GLY A 212 -0.38 1.09 -4.32
C GLY A 212 0.37 0.96 -3.00
N ALA A 213 -0.24 1.38 -1.89
CA ALA A 213 0.36 1.29 -0.56
C ALA A 213 -0.63 0.81 0.51
N VAL A 214 -0.15 0.03 1.47
CA VAL A 214 -0.82 -0.14 2.76
C VAL A 214 -0.60 1.12 3.59
N MET A 215 -1.64 1.58 4.27
CA MET A 215 -1.62 2.77 5.12
C MET A 215 -1.85 2.37 6.57
N TYR A 216 -1.07 2.96 7.48
CA TYR A 216 -1.27 2.90 8.92
C TYR A 216 -1.35 4.31 9.50
N GLN A 217 -2.44 4.64 10.19
CA GLN A 217 -2.71 5.99 10.73
C GLN A 217 -2.50 7.10 9.67
N ASP A 218 -3.10 6.90 8.49
CA ASP A 218 -3.05 7.82 7.35
C ASP A 218 -1.64 8.07 6.76
N ALA A 219 -0.64 7.26 7.13
CA ALA A 219 0.70 7.28 6.55
C ALA A 219 1.00 5.96 5.84
N PRO A 220 1.79 5.96 4.74
CA PRO A 220 2.26 4.73 4.13
C PRO A 220 3.00 3.87 5.16
N TYR A 221 2.59 2.61 5.29
CA TYR A 221 3.27 1.66 6.14
C TYR A 221 4.60 1.27 5.47
N LEU A 222 5.70 1.54 6.17
CA LEU A 222 7.03 1.10 5.79
C LEU A 222 7.48 0.05 6.80
N ALA A 223 7.90 -1.12 6.31
CA ALA A 223 8.55 -2.11 7.15
C ALA A 223 9.82 -1.48 7.76
N LYS A 224 10.10 -1.77 9.03
CA LYS A 224 11.37 -1.38 9.64
C LYS A 224 12.49 -2.11 8.90
N ALA A 225 13.51 -1.38 8.46
CA ALA A 225 14.76 -2.00 8.05
C ALA A 225 15.43 -2.53 9.33
N ASP A 226 15.64 -3.84 9.39
CA ASP A 226 16.45 -4.48 10.44
C ASP A 226 17.92 -4.02 10.40
#